data_AF-A0A6C2YVV4-F1
#
_entry.id   AF-A0A6C2YVV4-F1
#
_cell.length_a   1.000
_cell.length_b   1.000
_cell.length_c   1.000
_cell.angle_alpha   90.00
_cell.angle_beta   90.00
_cell.angle_gamma   90.00
#
_symmetry.space_group_name_H-M   'P 1'
#
loop_
_entity.id
_entity.type
_entity.pdbx_description
1 polymer ?
#
loop_
_entity_poly.entity_id
_entity_poly.type
_entity_poly.pdbx_seq_one_letter_code
_entity_poly.pdbx_strand_id
1 'polypeptide(L)'
;MGKQVVLKRAPIRGDSELAEFCDGTNRALRFVRCILEVAQQRGTITPEILGHLYAVLLEAAWEWSEQTFGTAEQRGPKGALLHLEKESREAVEAIGTDNLTEELADCQILIWDAARRAGLGPVELLHAARQKLEKNMARQWPMPTSDQPVEHIREGEE
;
A
#
# COMPACT_ATOMS: atom_id res chain seq x y z
N MET A 1 1.77 -20.83 13.07
CA MET A 1 0.75 -20.96 12.01
C MET A 1 0.23 -19.58 11.69
N GLY A 2 0.67 -18.99 10.58
CA GLY A 2 0.24 -17.65 10.14
C GLY A 2 -1.24 -17.69 9.73
N LYS A 3 -2.03 -16.70 10.17
CA LYS A 3 -3.44 -16.59 9.81
C LYS A 3 -3.58 -16.32 8.31
N GLN A 4 -4.39 -17.12 7.64
CA GLN A 4 -4.68 -17.06 6.21
C GLN A 4 -5.70 -15.94 5.95
N VAL A 5 -5.42 -15.04 5.00
CA VAL A 5 -6.37 -13.98 4.59
C VAL A 5 -7.15 -14.48 3.38
N VAL A 6 -8.49 -14.37 3.43
CA VAL A 6 -9.41 -14.84 2.38
C VAL A 6 -9.85 -13.64 1.54
N LEU A 7 -9.60 -13.67 0.24
CA LEU A 7 -10.08 -12.66 -0.70
C LEU A 7 -11.50 -13.02 -1.20
N LYS A 8 -12.36 -12.00 -1.38
CA LYS A 8 -13.69 -12.20 -2.00
C LYS A 8 -13.50 -12.64 -3.46
N ARG A 9 -14.08 -13.79 -3.81
CA ARG A 9 -14.07 -14.31 -5.19
C ARG A 9 -14.84 -13.34 -6.10
N ALA A 10 -14.15 -12.63 -6.98
CA ALA A 10 -14.80 -12.11 -8.18
C ALA A 10 -15.08 -13.29 -9.15
N PRO A 11 -16.23 -13.32 -9.84
CA PRO A 11 -16.51 -14.35 -10.84
C PRO A 11 -15.45 -14.30 -11.94
N ILE A 12 -14.98 -15.49 -12.31
CA ILE A 12 -13.93 -15.73 -13.31
C ILE A 12 -14.37 -15.10 -14.64
N ARG A 13 -13.63 -14.10 -15.11
CA ARG A 13 -13.70 -13.68 -16.52
C ARG A 13 -12.77 -14.59 -17.32
N GLY A 14 -13.26 -15.10 -18.45
CA GLY A 14 -12.66 -16.23 -19.18
C GLY A 14 -11.28 -15.94 -19.79
N ASP A 15 -10.62 -17.02 -20.22
CA ASP A 15 -9.22 -17.04 -20.69
C ASP A 15 -8.90 -16.09 -21.86
N SER A 16 -9.91 -15.60 -22.59
CA SER A 16 -9.73 -14.66 -23.70
C SER A 16 -9.38 -13.22 -23.25
N GLU A 17 -9.84 -12.78 -22.07
CA GLU A 17 -9.46 -11.47 -21.49
C GLU A 17 -8.08 -11.53 -20.79
N LEU A 18 -7.57 -12.73 -20.49
CA LEU A 18 -6.17 -12.90 -20.07
C LEU A 18 -5.20 -12.45 -21.18
N ALA A 19 -5.56 -12.69 -22.44
CA ALA A 19 -4.73 -12.41 -23.62
C ALA A 19 -4.77 -10.93 -24.07
N GLU A 20 -5.89 -10.22 -23.94
CA GLU A 20 -6.00 -8.80 -24.37
C GLU A 20 -5.27 -7.82 -23.45
N PHE A 21 -5.08 -8.16 -22.18
CA PHE A 21 -4.28 -7.34 -21.23
C PHE A 21 -2.77 -7.64 -21.27
N CYS A 22 -2.32 -8.46 -22.25
CA CYS A 22 -0.91 -8.81 -22.45
C CYS A 22 -0.13 -7.80 -23.32
N ASP A 23 -0.78 -6.74 -23.82
CA ASP A 23 -0.07 -5.65 -24.50
C ASP A 23 0.42 -4.61 -23.49
N GLY A 24 1.73 -4.64 -23.20
CA GLY A 24 2.38 -3.79 -22.20
C GLY A 24 3.74 -4.33 -21.76
N THR A 25 4.75 -3.47 -21.79
CA THR A 25 6.19 -3.77 -21.70
C THR A 25 6.74 -3.98 -20.28
N ASN A 26 5.94 -3.87 -19.22
CA ASN A 26 6.46 -3.95 -17.85
C ASN A 26 6.40 -5.38 -17.26
N ARG A 27 7.57 -6.04 -17.20
CA ARG A 27 7.76 -7.39 -16.66
C ARG A 27 7.29 -7.53 -15.19
N ALA A 28 7.45 -6.50 -14.37
CA ALA A 28 7.08 -6.53 -12.96
C ALA A 28 5.56 -6.60 -12.78
N LEU A 29 4.80 -5.80 -13.54
CA LEU A 29 3.32 -5.84 -13.51
C LEU A 29 2.76 -7.18 -14.00
N ARG A 30 3.42 -7.84 -14.98
CA ARG A 30 3.06 -9.22 -15.39
C ARG A 30 3.23 -10.20 -14.23
N PHE A 31 4.30 -10.08 -13.45
CA PHE A 31 4.57 -10.98 -12.33
C PHE A 31 3.60 -10.75 -11.16
N VAL A 32 3.26 -9.50 -10.86
CA VAL A 32 2.17 -9.13 -9.92
C VAL A 32 0.87 -9.83 -10.32
N ARG A 33 0.50 -9.75 -11.60
CA ARG A 33 -0.71 -10.40 -12.13
C ARG A 33 -0.68 -11.91 -11.94
N CYS A 34 0.42 -12.57 -12.29
CA CYS A 34 0.56 -14.03 -12.09
C CYS A 34 0.42 -14.42 -10.60
N ILE A 35 0.99 -13.63 -9.68
CA ILE A 35 0.84 -13.89 -8.25
C ILE A 35 -0.63 -13.75 -7.82
N LEU A 36 -1.32 -12.70 -8.27
CA LEU A 36 -2.74 -12.47 -7.97
C LEU A 36 -3.63 -13.59 -8.51
N GLU A 37 -3.33 -14.10 -9.71
CA GLU A 37 -4.07 -15.22 -10.31
C GLU A 37 -3.88 -16.52 -9.50
N VAL A 38 -2.64 -16.84 -9.09
CA VAL A 38 -2.35 -18.01 -8.23
C VAL A 38 -3.05 -17.86 -6.88
N ALA A 39 -3.02 -16.66 -6.29
CA ALA A 39 -3.70 -16.33 -5.06
C ALA A 39 -5.23 -16.54 -5.16
N GLN A 40 -5.83 -16.04 -6.24
CA GLN A 40 -7.27 -16.15 -6.49
C GLN A 40 -7.69 -17.60 -6.70
N GLN A 41 -6.90 -18.39 -7.46
CA GLN A 41 -7.15 -19.82 -7.67
C GLN A 41 -7.07 -20.61 -6.36
N ARG A 42 -6.08 -20.33 -5.52
CA ARG A 42 -5.91 -21.00 -4.22
C ARG A 42 -6.92 -20.53 -3.16
N GLY A 43 -7.68 -19.47 -3.46
CA GLY A 43 -8.60 -18.81 -2.54
C GLY A 43 -7.93 -18.20 -1.30
N THR A 44 -6.60 -18.22 -1.25
CA THR A 44 -5.80 -17.91 -0.06
C THR A 44 -4.40 -17.44 -0.47
N ILE A 45 -3.86 -16.45 0.25
CA ILE A 45 -2.51 -15.92 0.05
C ILE A 45 -1.65 -16.30 1.25
N THR A 46 -0.51 -16.96 1.01
CA THR A 46 0.47 -17.19 2.08
C THR A 46 1.31 -15.93 2.31
N PRO A 47 1.86 -15.72 3.52
CA PRO A 47 2.70 -14.56 3.80
C PRO A 47 3.88 -14.39 2.82
N GLU A 48 4.45 -15.48 2.34
CA GLU A 48 5.54 -15.47 1.37
C GLU A 48 5.07 -14.93 0.02
N ILE A 49 3.91 -15.38 -0.46
CA ILE A 49 3.32 -14.89 -1.71
C ILE A 49 2.96 -13.41 -1.59
N LEU A 50 2.38 -13.00 -0.46
CA LEU A 50 2.09 -11.59 -0.18
C LEU A 50 3.36 -10.73 -0.17
N GLY A 51 4.43 -11.22 0.45
CA GLY A 51 5.72 -10.53 0.47
C GLY A 51 6.30 -10.32 -0.93
N HIS A 52 6.24 -11.35 -1.79
CA HIS A 52 6.68 -11.21 -3.18
C HIS A 52 5.81 -10.23 -3.98
N LEU A 53 4.48 -10.31 -3.81
CA LEU A 53 3.55 -9.39 -4.46
C LEU A 53 3.87 -7.93 -4.09
N TYR A 54 4.03 -7.68 -2.79
CA TYR A 54 4.34 -6.36 -2.25
C TYR A 54 5.69 -5.84 -2.77
N ALA A 55 6.73 -6.67 -2.75
CA ALA A 55 8.06 -6.29 -3.22
C ALA A 55 8.05 -5.89 -4.71
N VAL A 56 7.42 -6.72 -5.55
CA VAL A 56 7.40 -6.48 -7.01
C VAL A 56 6.54 -5.26 -7.36
N LEU A 57 5.41 -5.07 -6.68
CA LEU A 57 4.57 -3.89 -6.92
C LEU A 57 5.26 -2.60 -6.47
N LEU A 58 5.95 -2.62 -5.33
CA LEU A 58 6.75 -1.51 -4.84
C LEU A 58 7.87 -1.15 -5.82
N GLU A 59 8.61 -2.14 -6.33
CA GLU A 59 9.65 -1.93 -7.35
C GLU A 59 9.08 -1.32 -8.63
N ALA A 60 7.95 -1.84 -9.13
CA ALA A 60 7.28 -1.29 -10.30
C ALA A 60 6.84 0.17 -10.10
N ALA A 61 6.30 0.49 -8.92
CA ALA A 61 5.90 1.85 -8.57
C ALA A 61 7.11 2.81 -8.53
N TRP A 62 8.24 2.34 -8.00
CA TRP A 62 9.48 3.11 -7.98
C TRP A 62 10.06 3.36 -9.36
N GLU A 63 10.14 2.33 -10.21
CA GLU A 63 10.62 2.45 -11.59
C GLU A 63 9.76 3.45 -12.38
N TRP A 64 8.44 3.34 -12.27
CA TRP A 64 7.52 4.25 -12.93
C TRP A 64 7.65 5.69 -12.40
N SER A 65 7.73 5.88 -11.07
CA SER A 65 7.88 7.20 -10.47
C SER A 65 9.18 7.87 -10.90
N GLU A 66 10.29 7.14 -10.90
CA GLU A 66 11.58 7.66 -11.33
C GLU A 66 11.58 8.06 -12.82
N GLN A 67 11.02 7.22 -13.67
CA GLN A 67 10.90 7.52 -15.11
C GLN A 67 10.00 8.73 -15.38
N THR A 68 8.94 8.91 -14.59
CA THR A 68 7.93 9.96 -14.82
C THR A 68 8.31 11.28 -14.18
N PHE A 69 8.86 11.26 -12.98
CA PHE A 69 9.05 12.44 -12.13
C PHE A 69 10.50 12.74 -11.77
N GLY A 70 11.44 11.92 -12.24
CA GLY A 70 12.86 12.06 -11.96
C GLY A 70 13.32 11.37 -10.68
N THR A 71 14.63 11.31 -10.51
CA THR A 71 15.32 10.53 -9.47
C THR A 71 15.14 11.14 -8.07
N ALA A 72 15.53 10.38 -7.04
CA ALA A 72 15.49 10.87 -5.66
C ALA A 72 16.48 12.03 -5.41
N GLU A 73 17.60 12.07 -6.14
CA GLU A 73 18.58 13.16 -6.08
C GLU A 73 18.02 14.47 -6.66
N GLN A 74 17.17 14.38 -7.67
CA GLN A 74 16.55 15.54 -8.32
C GLN A 74 15.37 16.08 -7.49
N ARG A 75 14.65 15.20 -6.80
CA ARG A 75 13.40 15.57 -6.14
C ARG A 75 13.17 14.74 -4.88
N GLY A 76 13.23 15.42 -3.73
CA GLY A 76 13.00 14.84 -2.41
C GLY A 76 11.51 14.54 -2.10
N PRO A 77 11.20 14.08 -0.87
CA PRO A 77 9.92 13.45 -0.53
C PRO A 77 8.74 14.43 -0.40
N LYS A 78 9.00 15.75 -0.32
CA LYS A 78 7.98 16.77 -0.02
C LYS A 78 6.79 16.72 -0.99
N GLY A 79 7.05 16.54 -2.29
CA GLY A 79 5.97 16.51 -3.29
C GLY A 79 5.03 15.32 -3.09
N ALA A 80 5.57 14.13 -2.85
CA ALA A 80 4.79 12.93 -2.59
C ALA A 80 3.97 13.04 -1.31
N LEU A 81 4.54 13.66 -0.26
CA LEU A 81 3.83 13.87 1.01
C LEU A 81 2.68 14.89 0.89
N LEU A 82 2.86 15.97 0.13
CA LEU A 82 1.76 16.92 -0.14
C LEU A 82 0.65 16.29 -0.97
N HIS A 83 1.01 15.41 -1.91
CA HIS A 83 0.05 14.64 -2.67
C HIS A 83 -0.67 13.61 -1.80
N LEU A 84 0.05 12.93 -0.89
CA LEU A 84 -0.55 12.01 0.07
C LEU A 84 -1.58 12.72 0.97
N GLU A 85 -1.32 13.97 1.35
CA GLU A 85 -2.28 14.78 2.11
C GLU A 85 -3.56 15.07 1.31
N LYS A 86 -3.45 15.26 -0.02
CA LYS A 86 -4.60 15.41 -0.92
C LYS A 86 -5.36 14.09 -1.03
N GLU A 87 -4.71 12.98 -1.38
CA GLU A 87 -5.42 11.71 -1.62
C GLU A 87 -5.96 11.11 -0.32
N SER A 88 -5.34 11.42 0.83
CA SER A 88 -5.92 11.06 2.12
C SER A 88 -7.26 11.76 2.39
N ARG A 89 -7.48 12.98 1.85
CA ARG A 89 -8.78 13.65 1.95
C ARG A 89 -9.78 13.07 0.96
N GLU A 90 -9.35 12.79 -0.28
CA GLU A 90 -10.18 12.14 -1.28
C GLU A 90 -10.64 10.75 -0.79
N ALA A 91 -9.77 10.00 -0.12
CA ALA A 91 -10.13 8.74 0.53
C ALA A 91 -11.19 8.91 1.63
N VAL A 92 -11.12 9.97 2.43
CA VAL A 92 -12.14 10.28 3.45
C VAL A 92 -13.49 10.62 2.79
N GLU A 93 -13.47 11.39 1.71
CA GLU A 93 -14.67 11.75 0.93
C GLU A 93 -15.27 10.53 0.21
N ALA A 94 -14.44 9.57 -0.18
CA ALA A 94 -14.86 8.35 -0.87
C ALA A 94 -15.46 7.28 0.07
N ILE A 95 -15.51 7.49 1.38
CA ILE A 95 -16.08 6.53 2.34
C ILE A 95 -17.54 6.19 1.96
N GLY A 96 -17.81 4.90 1.81
CA GLY A 96 -19.14 4.40 1.40
C GLY A 96 -19.38 4.40 -0.12
N THR A 97 -18.39 4.76 -0.92
CA THR A 97 -18.42 4.70 -2.38
C THR A 97 -17.53 3.58 -2.92
N ASP A 98 -17.67 3.25 -4.21
CA ASP A 98 -16.82 2.27 -4.89
C ASP A 98 -15.38 2.79 -5.12
N ASN A 99 -15.14 4.10 -5.00
CA ASN A 99 -13.85 4.74 -5.25
C ASN A 99 -12.87 4.61 -4.07
N LEU A 100 -13.33 4.29 -2.86
CA LEU A 100 -12.48 4.23 -1.66
C LEU A 100 -11.24 3.34 -1.86
N THR A 101 -11.38 2.25 -2.62
CA THR A 101 -10.27 1.33 -2.87
C THR A 101 -9.16 1.99 -3.71
N GLU A 102 -9.53 2.84 -4.67
CA GLU A 102 -8.60 3.54 -5.55
C GLU A 102 -7.82 4.61 -4.77
N GLU A 103 -8.52 5.43 -3.98
CA GLU A 103 -7.88 6.49 -3.18
C GLU A 103 -6.92 5.93 -2.11
N LEU A 104 -7.26 4.79 -1.52
CA LEU A 104 -6.36 4.08 -0.60
C LEU A 104 -5.13 3.49 -1.32
N ALA A 105 -5.28 3.05 -2.57
CA ALA A 105 -4.17 2.57 -3.38
C ALA A 105 -3.21 3.72 -3.73
N ASP A 106 -3.74 4.89 -4.06
CA ASP A 106 -2.94 6.09 -4.29
C ASP A 106 -2.14 6.50 -3.04
N CYS A 107 -2.78 6.48 -1.86
CA CYS A 107 -2.07 6.69 -0.60
C CYS A 107 -0.89 5.73 -0.42
N GLN A 108 -1.07 4.45 -0.75
CA GLN A 108 -0.02 3.43 -0.61
C GLN A 108 1.16 3.69 -1.56
N ILE A 109 0.88 4.03 -2.82
CA ILE A 109 1.92 4.35 -3.83
C ILE A 109 2.72 5.58 -3.38
N LEU A 110 2.03 6.62 -2.87
CA LEU A 110 2.67 7.85 -2.41
C LEU A 110 3.53 7.65 -1.16
N ILE A 111 3.16 6.73 -0.26
CA ILE A 111 4.03 6.33 0.87
C ILE A 111 5.32 5.70 0.36
N TRP A 112 5.25 4.80 -0.62
CA TRP A 112 6.45 4.17 -1.20
C TRP A 112 7.35 5.18 -1.90
N ASP A 113 6.76 6.11 -2.66
CA ASP A 113 7.52 7.16 -3.34
C ASP A 113 8.20 8.11 -2.35
N ALA A 114 7.45 8.57 -1.34
CA ALA A 114 8.00 9.43 -0.29
C ALA A 114 9.14 8.74 0.47
N ALA A 115 8.99 7.47 0.85
CA ALA A 115 10.02 6.73 1.55
C ALA A 115 11.30 6.60 0.71
N ARG A 116 11.19 6.18 -0.55
CA ARG A 116 12.34 6.10 -1.47
C ARG A 116 13.05 7.45 -1.60
N ARG A 117 12.30 8.52 -1.82
CA ARG A 117 12.84 9.88 -1.99
C ARG A 117 13.47 10.43 -0.71
N ALA A 118 13.10 9.89 0.45
CA ALA A 118 13.75 10.17 1.74
C ALA A 118 15.01 9.31 1.97
N GLY A 119 15.39 8.45 1.03
CA GLY A 119 16.52 7.54 1.15
C GLY A 119 16.23 6.28 1.97
N LEU A 120 14.95 5.94 2.20
CA LEU A 120 14.56 4.75 2.96
C LEU A 120 14.28 3.58 2.01
N GLY A 121 14.99 2.48 2.21
CA GLY A 121 14.69 1.20 1.60
C GLY A 121 13.39 0.58 2.16
N PRO A 122 12.82 -0.42 1.46
CA PRO A 122 11.53 -0.99 1.86
C PRO A 122 11.61 -1.74 3.20
N VAL A 123 12.73 -2.41 3.47
CA VAL A 123 13.00 -3.09 4.75
C VAL A 123 13.19 -2.08 5.89
N GLU A 124 13.85 -0.95 5.62
CA GLU A 124 14.06 0.10 6.62
C GLU A 124 12.74 0.77 7.01
N LEU A 125 11.87 1.05 6.04
CA LEU A 125 10.52 1.55 6.29
C LEU A 125 9.71 0.57 7.15
N LEU A 126 9.74 -0.72 6.82
CA LEU A 126 9.05 -1.75 7.62
C LEU A 126 9.64 -1.89 9.03
N HIS A 127 10.96 -1.77 9.18
CA HIS A 127 11.60 -1.77 10.49
C HIS A 127 11.16 -0.57 11.33
N ALA A 128 11.12 0.63 10.74
CA ALA A 128 10.63 1.84 11.40
C ALA A 128 9.15 1.74 11.77
N ALA A 129 8.32 1.18 10.88
CA ALA A 129 6.91 0.91 11.14
C ALA A 129 6.72 -0.07 12.32
N ARG A 130 7.52 -1.15 12.39
CA ARG A 130 7.51 -2.09 13.53
C ARG A 130 7.85 -1.39 14.85
N GLN A 131 8.94 -0.63 14.89
CA GLN A 131 9.34 0.12 16.09
C GLN A 131 8.28 1.14 16.52
N LYS A 132 7.65 1.81 15.54
CA LYS A 132 6.56 2.75 15.82
C LYS A 132 5.32 2.04 16.34
N LEU A 133 4.99 0.88 15.81
CA LEU A 133 3.88 0.04 16.28
C LEU A 133 4.11 -0.41 17.73
N GLU A 134 5.32 -0.87 18.08
CA GLU A 134 5.68 -1.24 19.46
C GLU A 134 5.47 -0.07 20.43
N LYS A 135 5.92 1.14 20.06
CA LYS A 135 5.67 2.36 20.85
C LYS A 135 4.18 2.69 20.96
N ASN A 136 3.42 2.52 19.88
CA ASN A 136 1.98 2.78 19.89
C ASN A 136 1.21 1.79 20.78
N MET A 137 1.60 0.51 20.77
CA MET A 137 1.01 -0.54 21.62
C MET A 137 1.29 -0.34 23.11
N ALA A 138 2.41 0.32 23.46
CA ALA A 138 2.76 0.63 24.83
C ALA A 138 2.06 1.88 25.41
N ARG A 139 1.32 2.63 24.59
CA ARG A 139 0.59 3.84 25.02
C ARG A 139 -0.78 3.51 25.57
N GLN A 140 -1.32 4.43 26.35
CA GLN A 140 -2.71 4.42 26.75
C GLN A 140 -3.56 5.15 25.70
N TRP A 141 -4.67 4.53 25.31
CA TRP A 141 -5.60 5.05 24.32
C TRP A 141 -7.00 5.12 24.95
N PRO A 142 -7.72 6.25 24.81
CA PRO A 142 -9.10 6.32 25.23
C PRO A 142 -9.99 5.48 24.31
N MET A 143 -11.18 5.12 24.79
CA MET A 143 -12.15 4.41 23.97
C MET A 143 -12.67 5.32 22.84
N PRO A 144 -12.62 4.91 21.57
CA PRO A 144 -13.16 5.69 20.46
C PRO A 144 -14.68 5.90 20.61
N THR A 145 -15.16 7.13 20.39
CA THR A 145 -16.59 7.50 20.49
C THR A 145 -17.19 7.92 19.14
N SER A 146 -16.36 8.08 18.11
CA SER A 146 -16.74 8.44 16.75
C SER A 146 -15.66 7.96 15.77
N ASP A 147 -15.87 8.20 14.48
CA ASP A 147 -14.90 7.92 13.41
C ASP A 147 -13.83 9.02 13.25
N GLN A 148 -13.71 9.91 14.25
CA GLN A 148 -12.68 10.95 14.29
C GLN A 148 -11.36 10.40 14.83
N PRO A 149 -10.22 11.06 14.52
CA PRO A 149 -8.92 10.67 15.06
C PRO A 149 -8.93 10.61 16.60
N VAL A 150 -8.44 9.49 17.13
CA VAL A 150 -8.23 9.31 18.57
C VAL A 150 -6.74 9.48 18.85
N GLU A 151 -6.42 10.36 19.79
CA GLU A 151 -5.04 10.56 20.25
C GLU A 151 -4.75 9.73 21.51
N HIS A 152 -3.48 9.42 21.70
CA HIS A 152 -2.99 8.76 22.92
C HIS A 152 -2.92 9.76 24.08
N ILE A 153 -3.12 9.26 25.30
CA ILE A 153 -2.98 10.08 26.51
C ILE A 153 -1.49 10.41 26.71
N ARG A 154 -1.19 11.71 26.88
CA ARG A 154 0.17 12.18 27.16
C ARG A 154 0.40 12.23 28.68
N GLU A 155 1.64 11.99 29.11
CA GLU A 155 1.99 12.12 30.53
C GLU A 155 1.71 13.57 31.01
N GLY A 156 0.75 13.73 31.93
CA GLY A 156 0.35 15.03 32.50
C GLY A 156 -1.03 15.56 32.07
N GLU A 157 -1.75 14.84 31.21
CA GLU A 157 -3.14 15.15 30.84
C GLU A 157 -4.05 14.12 31.53
N GLU A 158 -4.58 14.47 32.71
CA GLU A 158 -5.68 13.76 33.40
C GLU A 158 -7.05 14.16 32.87
#